data_AF-A0A6A6BYJ5-F1
#
_entry.id   AF-A0A6A6BYJ5-F1
#
_cell.length_a   1.000
_cell.length_b   1.000
_cell.length_c   1.000
_cell.angle_alpha   90.00
_cell.angle_beta   90.00
_cell.angle_gamma   90.00
#
_symmetry.space_group_name_H-M   'P 1'
#
loop_
_entity.id
_entity.type
_entity.pdbx_description
1 polymer ?
#
loop_
_entity_poly.entity_id
_entity_poly.type
_entity_poly.pdbx_seq_one_letter_code
_entity_poly.pdbx_strand_id
1 'polypeptide(L)'
;MPDHASEDPQASLTAFISGPLEVSQAYFTRYYRPRIDDAISSGHKFVVGPVSGIDALSLEYLLSRDVEQSRIKIYMAAFEIAARPAFVAEMKRRLGDHGVMEAKREDGTGALTTWDRDAAMTRDSDYDILRFRTEREQKSIYGVMWRPRVSNTERNWRRRKGEDRMEERHVEYVSHVDSWEMKLRETVPWMRAESDDKNIATQCDGLCDAHRDVVHSMFGKIAFGYGNDGERLA
;
A
#
# COMPACT_ATOMS: atom_id res chain seq x y z
N MET A 1 -38.83 29.22 -7.94
CA MET A 1 -37.77 28.87 -6.99
C MET A 1 -37.34 27.46 -7.39
N PRO A 2 -36.20 27.26 -8.06
CA PRO A 2 -35.75 25.91 -8.35
C PRO A 2 -35.17 25.30 -7.08
N ASP A 3 -35.63 24.09 -6.75
CA ASP A 3 -35.09 23.25 -5.70
C ASP A 3 -33.60 23.04 -5.91
N HIS A 4 -32.80 23.36 -4.89
CA HIS A 4 -31.42 22.93 -4.80
C HIS A 4 -31.44 21.41 -4.64
N ALA A 5 -31.16 20.71 -5.73
CA ALA A 5 -30.85 19.29 -5.71
C ALA A 5 -29.77 19.05 -4.65
N SER A 6 -30.12 18.28 -3.64
CA SER A 6 -29.20 17.74 -2.64
C SER A 6 -28.08 17.01 -3.37
N GLU A 7 -26.85 17.50 -3.24
CA GLU A 7 -25.66 16.71 -3.53
C GLU A 7 -25.70 15.48 -2.62
N ASP A 8 -25.96 14.32 -3.23
CA ASP A 8 -25.85 13.03 -2.57
C ASP A 8 -24.44 12.94 -1.98
N PRO A 9 -24.24 12.72 -0.67
CA PRO A 9 -22.91 12.64 -0.11
C PRO A 9 -22.20 11.49 -0.79
N GLN A 10 -21.23 11.84 -1.64
CA GLN A 10 -20.47 10.89 -2.44
C GLN A 10 -19.97 9.78 -1.50
N ALA A 11 -20.50 8.56 -1.68
CA ALA A 11 -20.27 7.48 -0.74
C ALA A 11 -18.77 7.28 -0.57
N SER A 12 -18.27 7.48 0.65
CA SER A 12 -16.84 7.36 0.98
C SER A 12 -16.36 5.96 0.62
N LEU A 13 -15.58 5.85 -0.47
CA LEU A 13 -14.97 4.60 -0.92
C LEU A 13 -13.97 4.06 0.10
N THR A 14 -13.72 2.77 0.05
CA THR A 14 -12.79 2.03 0.91
C THR A 14 -11.65 1.45 0.07
N ALA A 15 -10.42 1.83 0.41
CA ALA A 15 -9.19 1.38 -0.25
C ALA A 15 -8.57 0.20 0.50
N PHE A 16 -8.25 -0.89 -0.20
CA PHE A 16 -7.40 -1.94 0.33
C PHE A 16 -5.94 -1.69 -0.05
N ILE A 17 -5.10 -1.44 0.96
CA ILE A 17 -3.66 -1.28 0.73
C ILE A 17 -2.98 -2.64 0.85
N SER A 18 -2.28 -3.07 -0.20
CA SER A 18 -1.51 -4.32 -0.18
C SER A 18 -0.20 -4.19 -0.95
N GLY A 19 0.80 -4.97 -0.54
CA GLY A 19 2.09 -4.92 -1.22
C GLY A 19 3.13 -5.92 -0.71
N PRO A 20 4.37 -5.80 -1.19
CA PRO A 20 5.45 -6.70 -0.80
C PRO A 20 5.94 -6.50 0.65
N LEU A 21 6.47 -7.58 1.22
CA LEU A 21 6.96 -7.63 2.60
C LEU A 21 8.31 -6.91 2.80
N GLU A 22 9.25 -7.11 1.88
CA GLU A 22 10.64 -6.64 2.04
C GLU A 22 10.85 -5.29 1.34
N VAL A 23 10.37 -4.20 1.92
CA VAL A 23 10.40 -2.86 1.28
C VAL A 23 11.27 -1.87 2.05
N SER A 24 11.87 -0.93 1.31
CA SER A 24 12.51 0.24 1.89
C SER A 24 11.53 1.40 2.03
N GLN A 25 11.84 2.36 2.91
CA GLN A 25 11.07 3.59 3.04
C GLN A 25 11.00 4.39 1.73
N ALA A 26 12.09 4.39 0.94
CA ALA A 26 12.13 5.05 -0.36
C ALA A 26 11.15 4.40 -1.35
N TYR A 27 11.02 3.06 -1.34
CA TYR A 27 10.04 2.36 -2.17
C TYR A 27 8.60 2.72 -1.79
N PHE A 28 8.29 2.73 -0.48
CA PHE A 28 6.98 3.15 0.01
C PHE A 28 6.66 4.60 -0.37
N THR A 29 7.60 5.52 -0.13
CA THR A 29 7.46 6.95 -0.44
C THR A 29 7.22 7.19 -1.92
N ARG A 30 7.90 6.44 -2.80
CA ARG A 30 7.76 6.61 -4.25
C ARG A 30 6.42 6.05 -4.77
N TYR A 31 6.00 4.87 -4.31
CA TYR A 31 4.93 4.13 -4.97
C TYR A 31 3.60 4.14 -4.23
N TYR A 32 3.61 4.25 -2.89
CA TYR A 32 2.40 4.13 -2.08
C TYR A 32 1.94 5.47 -1.54
N ARG A 33 2.88 6.27 -1.00
CA ARG A 33 2.54 7.53 -0.34
C ARG A 33 1.66 8.47 -1.18
N PRO A 34 1.96 8.78 -2.45
CA PRO A 34 1.11 9.68 -3.24
C PRO A 34 -0.34 9.18 -3.36
N ARG A 35 -0.52 7.88 -3.59
CA ARG A 35 -1.85 7.27 -3.74
C ARG A 35 -2.62 7.24 -2.43
N ILE A 36 -1.92 7.05 -1.31
CA ILE A 36 -2.53 7.14 0.02
C ILE A 36 -2.91 8.59 0.32
N ASP A 37 -2.06 9.56 0.00
CA ASP A 37 -2.35 11.00 0.17
C ASP A 37 -3.57 11.44 -0.67
N ASP A 38 -3.69 10.96 -1.90
CA ASP A 38 -4.86 11.20 -2.76
C ASP A 38 -6.12 10.63 -2.10
N ALA A 39 -6.08 9.38 -1.63
CA ALA A 39 -7.22 8.75 -0.96
C ALA A 39 -7.58 9.42 0.38
N ILE A 40 -6.59 9.93 1.12
CA ILE A 40 -6.83 10.70 2.34
C ILE A 40 -7.60 11.98 2.00
N SER A 41 -7.13 12.72 0.99
CA SER A 41 -7.71 13.99 0.51
C SER A 41 -9.14 13.81 0.02
N SER A 42 -9.43 12.68 -0.65
CA SER A 42 -10.78 12.33 -1.11
C SER A 42 -11.70 11.78 -0.01
N GLY A 43 -11.28 11.78 1.26
CA GLY A 43 -12.12 11.32 2.36
C GLY A 43 -12.32 9.80 2.43
N HIS A 44 -11.54 9.01 1.69
CA HIS A 44 -11.72 7.56 1.62
C HIS A 44 -11.38 6.84 2.93
N LYS A 45 -11.92 5.64 3.09
CA LYS A 45 -11.62 4.68 4.16
C LYS A 45 -10.50 3.73 3.71
N PHE A 46 -9.92 3.02 4.67
CA PHE A 46 -8.78 2.13 4.46
C PHE A 46 -9.00 0.80 5.16
N VAL A 47 -8.72 -0.28 4.44
CA VAL A 47 -8.51 -1.61 5.01
C VAL A 47 -7.05 -2.01 4.79
N VAL A 48 -6.41 -2.52 5.85
CA VAL A 48 -5.01 -2.94 5.83
C VAL A 48 -4.82 -4.26 6.59
N GLY A 49 -3.83 -5.04 6.19
CA GLY A 49 -3.40 -6.22 6.95
C GLY A 49 -2.49 -5.86 8.14
N PRO A 50 -2.22 -6.80 9.05
CA PRO A 50 -1.33 -6.61 10.20
C PRO A 50 0.13 -6.99 9.88
N VAL A 51 0.45 -7.22 8.61
CA VAL A 51 1.71 -7.87 8.17
C VAL A 51 2.82 -6.84 8.01
N SER A 52 4.08 -7.29 8.02
CA SER A 52 5.24 -6.46 7.73
C SER A 52 5.23 -5.92 6.28
N GLY A 53 6.11 -4.96 6.02
CA GLY A 53 6.29 -4.37 4.70
C GLY A 53 5.30 -3.25 4.43
N ILE A 54 4.68 -3.27 3.24
CA ILE A 54 3.75 -2.20 2.84
C ILE A 54 2.59 -2.04 3.82
N ASP A 55 2.01 -3.13 4.32
CA ASP A 55 0.88 -3.07 5.25
C ASP A 55 1.27 -2.28 6.53
N ALA A 56 2.38 -2.65 7.15
CA ALA A 56 2.92 -1.96 8.33
C ALA A 56 3.28 -0.49 8.05
N LEU A 57 4.01 -0.21 6.96
CA LEU A 57 4.39 1.16 6.60
C LEU A 57 3.17 2.04 6.30
N SER A 58 2.14 1.47 5.67
CA SER A 58 0.89 2.17 5.36
C SER A 58 0.09 2.46 6.62
N LEU A 59 -0.02 1.49 7.52
CA LEU A 59 -0.69 1.69 8.80
C LEU A 59 0.01 2.75 9.65
N GLU A 60 1.34 2.68 9.77
CA GLU A 60 2.12 3.70 10.47
C GLU A 60 1.92 5.08 9.83
N TYR A 61 1.98 5.15 8.50
CA TYR A 61 1.75 6.39 7.77
C TYR A 61 0.36 6.95 8.08
N LEU A 62 -0.72 6.18 7.88
CA LEU A 62 -2.09 6.60 8.16
C LEU A 62 -2.27 7.10 9.59
N LEU A 63 -1.70 6.39 10.57
CA LEU A 63 -1.75 6.75 11.98
C LEU A 63 -0.92 8.00 12.34
N SER A 64 0.04 8.39 11.50
CA SER A 64 0.82 9.62 11.64
C SER A 64 0.17 10.83 10.98
N ARG A 65 -0.86 10.61 10.16
CA ARG A 65 -1.64 11.66 9.50
C ARG A 65 -2.89 11.99 10.32
N ASP A 66 -3.52 13.10 10.01
CA ASP A 66 -4.81 13.50 10.59
C ASP A 66 -5.98 12.78 9.91
N VAL A 67 -5.90 11.44 9.88
CA VAL A 67 -6.98 10.58 9.35
C VAL A 67 -7.86 10.18 10.52
N GLU A 68 -9.17 10.41 10.38
CA GLU A 68 -10.14 9.97 11.39
C GLU A 68 -10.00 8.45 11.62
N GLN A 69 -9.86 8.05 12.88
CA GLN A 69 -9.61 6.67 13.27
C GLN A 69 -10.68 5.70 12.74
N SER A 70 -11.93 6.15 12.65
CA SER A 70 -13.07 5.37 12.12
C SER A 70 -12.91 4.99 10.64
N ARG A 71 -12.03 5.70 9.91
CA ARG A 71 -11.70 5.44 8.50
C ARG A 71 -10.67 4.32 8.32
N ILE A 72 -10.06 3.81 9.39
CA ILE A 72 -9.00 2.80 9.32
C ILE A 72 -9.49 1.50 9.94
N LYS A 73 -9.43 0.40 9.17
CA LYS A 73 -9.71 -0.94 9.66
C LYS A 73 -8.53 -1.88 9.40
N ILE A 74 -8.14 -2.61 10.43
CA ILE A 74 -7.11 -3.65 10.35
C ILE A 74 -7.81 -4.99 10.34
N TYR A 75 -7.67 -5.75 9.26
CA TYR A 75 -8.23 -7.10 9.17
C TYR A 75 -7.20 -8.11 9.62
N MET A 76 -7.54 -8.98 10.55
CA MET A 76 -6.64 -10.02 11.06
C MET A 76 -7.31 -11.40 10.94
N ALA A 77 -6.53 -12.42 10.58
CA ALA A 77 -7.00 -13.79 10.68
C ALA A 77 -7.09 -14.23 12.16
N ALA A 78 -7.91 -15.23 12.47
CA ALA A 78 -8.14 -15.68 13.84
C ALA A 78 -6.84 -16.10 14.54
N PHE A 79 -5.94 -16.77 13.83
CA PHE A 79 -4.63 -17.17 14.35
C PHE A 79 -3.70 -15.97 14.62
N GLU A 80 -3.82 -14.87 13.85
CA GLU A 80 -3.00 -13.67 14.04
C GLU A 80 -3.44 -12.90 15.30
N ILE A 81 -4.76 -12.87 15.56
CA ILE A 81 -5.33 -12.31 16.79
C ILE A 81 -4.82 -13.08 18.00
N ALA A 82 -4.94 -14.41 17.95
CA ALA A 82 -4.49 -15.29 19.04
C ALA A 82 -2.97 -15.18 19.28
N ALA A 83 -2.17 -15.04 18.22
CA ALA A 83 -0.72 -14.93 18.32
C ALA A 83 -0.23 -13.55 18.80
N ARG A 84 -1.04 -12.50 18.66
CA ARG A 84 -0.61 -11.10 18.90
C ARG A 84 -1.60 -10.30 19.77
N PRO A 85 -1.97 -10.77 20.97
CA PRO A 85 -2.98 -10.12 21.81
C PRO A 85 -2.60 -8.69 22.22
N ALA A 86 -1.31 -8.44 22.49
CA ALA A 86 -0.82 -7.10 22.84
C ALA A 86 -0.96 -6.10 21.67
N PHE A 87 -0.69 -6.55 20.44
CA PHE A 87 -0.89 -5.72 19.25
C PHE A 87 -2.37 -5.39 19.05
N VAL A 88 -3.25 -6.38 19.21
CA VAL A 88 -4.71 -6.18 19.10
C VAL A 88 -5.20 -5.17 20.14
N ALA A 89 -4.78 -5.31 21.40
CA ALA A 89 -5.15 -4.39 22.47
C ALA A 89 -4.68 -2.95 22.16
N GLU A 90 -3.44 -2.79 21.69
CA GLU A 90 -2.91 -1.48 21.34
C GLU A 90 -3.63 -0.85 20.14
N MET A 91 -3.89 -1.62 19.08
CA MET A 91 -4.63 -1.12 17.93
C MET A 91 -6.08 -0.76 18.28
N LYS A 92 -6.75 -1.54 19.13
CA LYS A 92 -8.08 -1.18 19.65
C LYS A 92 -8.06 0.09 20.50
N ARG A 93 -7.01 0.31 21.31
CA ARG A 93 -6.85 1.56 22.06
C ARG A 93 -6.70 2.76 21.13
N ARG A 94 -6.02 2.59 19.99
CA ARG A 94 -5.76 3.66 19.02
C ARG A 94 -6.88 3.88 18.01
N LEU A 95 -7.65 2.86 17.66
CA LEU A 95 -8.65 2.90 16.59
C LEU A 95 -10.08 2.62 17.06
N GLY A 96 -10.27 2.32 18.34
CA GLY A 96 -11.52 1.80 18.89
C GLY A 96 -11.73 0.31 18.59
N ASP A 97 -12.78 -0.26 19.19
CA ASP A 97 -13.10 -1.69 19.05
C ASP A 97 -13.43 -2.12 17.61
N HIS A 98 -13.89 -1.17 16.78
CA HIS A 98 -14.23 -1.41 15.37
C HIS A 98 -13.04 -1.19 14.41
N GLY A 99 -11.88 -0.76 14.93
CA GLY A 99 -10.67 -0.56 14.15
C GLY A 99 -9.89 -1.86 13.87
N VAL A 100 -10.15 -2.92 14.64
CA VAL A 100 -9.53 -4.24 14.44
C VAL A 100 -10.63 -5.26 14.18
N MET A 101 -10.64 -5.82 12.98
CA MET A 101 -11.65 -6.74 12.48
C MET A 101 -11.07 -8.14 12.39
N GLU A 102 -11.77 -9.14 12.94
CA GLU A 102 -11.52 -10.53 12.57
C GLU A 102 -12.05 -10.75 11.15
N ALA A 103 -11.15 -11.14 10.24
CA ALA A 103 -11.52 -11.41 8.86
C ALA A 103 -12.39 -12.68 8.78
N LYS A 104 -13.42 -12.63 7.93
CA LYS A 104 -14.36 -13.73 7.74
C LYS A 104 -14.35 -14.26 6.31
N ARG A 105 -14.40 -15.59 6.22
CA ARG A 105 -14.67 -16.34 4.98
C ARG A 105 -16.11 -16.08 4.53
N GLU A 106 -16.44 -16.49 3.31
CA GLU A 106 -17.77 -16.26 2.72
C GLU A 106 -18.90 -16.97 3.50
N ASP A 107 -18.60 -18.11 4.10
CA ASP A 107 -19.52 -18.85 4.98
C ASP A 107 -19.68 -18.21 6.37
N GLY A 108 -19.06 -17.05 6.61
CA GLY A 108 -19.09 -16.33 7.89
C GLY A 108 -18.15 -16.87 8.96
N THR A 109 -17.42 -17.95 8.68
CA THR A 109 -16.40 -18.49 9.61
C THR A 109 -15.13 -17.63 9.62
N GLY A 110 -14.38 -17.68 10.72
CA GLY A 110 -13.13 -16.94 10.85
C GLY A 110 -12.10 -17.34 9.79
N ALA A 111 -11.35 -16.36 9.28
CA ALA A 111 -10.25 -16.59 8.35
C ALA A 111 -9.17 -17.46 9.00
N LEU A 112 -8.84 -18.58 8.36
CA LEU A 112 -7.85 -19.53 8.85
C LEU A 112 -6.47 -19.28 8.24
N THR A 113 -6.42 -18.59 7.11
CA THR A 113 -5.19 -18.30 6.38
C THR A 113 -5.06 -16.81 6.07
N THR A 114 -3.83 -16.38 5.79
CA THR A 114 -3.55 -15.05 5.22
C THR A 114 -4.32 -14.83 3.92
N TRP A 115 -4.57 -15.90 3.14
CA TRP A 115 -5.39 -15.83 1.95
C TRP A 115 -6.85 -15.49 2.28
N ASP A 116 -7.49 -16.24 3.19
CA ASP A 116 -8.87 -15.97 3.59
C ASP A 116 -9.04 -14.51 4.05
N ARG A 117 -8.05 -13.99 4.78
CA ARG A 117 -8.02 -12.60 5.24
C ARG A 117 -7.91 -11.61 4.08
N ASP A 118 -6.97 -11.82 3.16
CA ASP A 118 -6.80 -10.94 1.99
C ASP A 118 -8.02 -11.00 1.06
N ALA A 119 -8.70 -12.15 0.95
CA ALA A 119 -9.96 -12.30 0.24
C ALA A 119 -11.08 -11.50 0.92
N ALA A 120 -11.17 -11.54 2.26
CA ALA A 120 -12.12 -10.72 3.01
C ALA A 120 -11.85 -9.21 2.81
N MET A 121 -10.60 -8.77 2.90
CA MET A 121 -10.23 -7.36 2.64
C MET A 121 -10.59 -6.93 1.21
N THR A 122 -10.36 -7.80 0.23
CA THR A 122 -10.72 -7.53 -1.17
C THR A 122 -12.24 -7.37 -1.34
N ARG A 123 -13.03 -8.21 -0.65
CA ARG A 123 -14.50 -8.17 -0.67
C ARG A 123 -15.06 -6.92 0.01
N ASP A 124 -14.44 -6.51 1.12
CA ASP A 124 -14.93 -5.43 1.98
C ASP A 124 -14.40 -4.04 1.59
N SER A 125 -13.80 -3.93 0.40
CA SER A 125 -13.24 -2.68 -0.13
C SER A 125 -13.60 -2.48 -1.60
N ASP A 126 -13.60 -1.22 -2.04
CA ASP A 126 -14.04 -0.83 -3.38
C ASP A 126 -12.90 -0.91 -4.41
N TYR A 127 -11.66 -0.64 -4.00
CA TYR A 127 -10.48 -0.66 -4.87
C TYR A 127 -9.20 -0.97 -4.10
N ASP A 128 -8.11 -1.24 -4.82
CA ASP A 128 -6.79 -1.48 -4.23
C ASP A 128 -5.82 -0.32 -4.44
N ILE A 129 -5.04 -0.01 -3.41
CA ILE A 129 -3.76 0.70 -3.54
C ILE A 129 -2.68 -0.37 -3.48
N LEU A 130 -2.19 -0.78 -4.65
CA LEU A 130 -1.22 -1.87 -4.77
C LEU A 130 -0.16 -1.65 -5.85
N ARG A 131 0.93 -2.40 -5.72
CA ARG A 131 1.96 -2.54 -6.76
C ARG A 131 2.63 -3.90 -6.63
N PHE A 132 2.73 -4.62 -7.74
CA PHE A 132 3.58 -5.81 -7.83
C PHE A 132 4.99 -5.40 -8.25
N ARG A 133 6.00 -6.11 -7.73
CA ARG A 133 7.36 -5.93 -8.22
C ARG A 133 7.51 -6.54 -9.60
N THR A 134 8.23 -5.83 -10.46
CA THR A 134 8.73 -6.38 -11.72
C THR A 134 9.62 -7.59 -11.46
N GLU A 135 9.75 -8.49 -12.44
CA GLU A 135 10.65 -9.64 -12.36
C GLU A 135 12.09 -9.20 -12.03
N ARG A 136 12.55 -8.12 -12.66
CA ARG A 136 13.88 -7.55 -12.42
C ARG A 136 14.07 -7.14 -10.96
N GLU A 137 13.10 -6.43 -10.38
CA GLU A 137 13.13 -6.05 -8.96
C GLU A 137 13.14 -7.28 -8.06
N GLN A 138 12.34 -8.30 -8.38
CA GLN A 138 12.30 -9.53 -7.60
C GLN A 138 13.62 -10.32 -7.68
N LYS A 139 14.22 -10.44 -8.88
CA LYS A 139 15.53 -11.08 -9.06
C LYS A 139 16.64 -10.34 -8.33
N SER A 140 16.61 -9.00 -8.32
CA SER A 140 17.59 -8.21 -7.57
C SER A 140 17.52 -8.43 -6.06
N ILE A 141 16.34 -8.73 -5.52
CA ILE A 141 16.13 -8.93 -4.07
C ILE A 141 16.42 -10.39 -3.68
N TYR A 142 15.84 -11.35 -4.41
CA TYR A 142 15.91 -12.76 -4.04
C TYR A 142 17.12 -13.49 -4.64
N GLY A 143 17.80 -12.90 -5.63
CA GLY A 143 18.97 -13.48 -6.28
C GLY A 143 18.71 -14.91 -6.76
N VAL A 144 19.59 -15.83 -6.36
CA VAL A 144 19.49 -17.27 -6.70
C VAL A 144 18.27 -17.97 -6.10
N MET A 145 17.67 -17.41 -5.04
CA MET A 145 16.45 -17.93 -4.43
C MET A 145 15.18 -17.46 -5.16
N TRP A 146 15.33 -16.59 -6.16
CA TRP A 146 14.21 -16.15 -6.97
C TRP A 146 13.59 -17.33 -7.73
N ARG A 147 12.26 -17.42 -7.68
CA ARG A 147 11.47 -18.33 -8.50
C ARG A 147 10.18 -17.64 -8.94
N PRO A 148 9.65 -17.96 -10.13
CA PRO A 148 8.37 -17.42 -10.58
C PRO A 148 7.26 -17.82 -9.58
N ARG A 149 6.48 -16.82 -9.13
CA ARG A 149 5.34 -17.01 -8.24
C ARG A 149 4.32 -15.89 -8.41
N VAL A 150 3.05 -16.22 -8.19
CA VAL A 150 1.98 -15.22 -8.03
C VAL A 150 2.04 -14.69 -6.60
N SER A 151 2.22 -13.38 -6.45
CA SER A 151 2.21 -12.75 -5.13
C SER A 151 0.78 -12.65 -4.57
N ASN A 152 0.61 -12.59 -3.25
CA ASN A 152 -0.72 -12.35 -2.65
C ASN A 152 -1.34 -11.06 -3.16
N THR A 153 -0.54 -10.00 -3.29
CA THR A 153 -0.97 -8.73 -3.87
C THR A 153 -1.55 -8.93 -5.27
N GLU A 154 -0.89 -9.73 -6.13
CA GLU A 154 -1.37 -10.03 -7.47
C GLU A 154 -2.66 -10.83 -7.46
N ARG A 155 -2.81 -11.77 -6.52
CA ARG A 155 -4.07 -12.50 -6.31
C ARG A 155 -5.22 -11.55 -5.94
N ASN A 156 -4.98 -10.53 -5.11
CA ASN A 156 -6.02 -9.53 -4.77
C ASN A 156 -6.53 -8.81 -6.03
N TRP A 157 -5.62 -8.39 -6.90
CA TRP A 157 -5.98 -7.78 -8.17
C TRP A 157 -6.76 -8.74 -9.09
N ARG A 158 -6.30 -10.00 -9.20
CA ARG A 158 -7.01 -11.05 -9.96
C ARG A 158 -8.42 -11.28 -9.42
N ARG A 159 -8.62 -11.30 -8.09
CA ARG A 159 -9.95 -11.42 -7.47
C ARG A 159 -10.90 -10.34 -7.94
N ARG A 160 -10.46 -9.07 -7.99
CA ARG A 160 -11.30 -7.98 -8.49
C ARG A 160 -11.66 -8.10 -9.96
N LYS A 161 -10.82 -8.78 -10.75
CA LYS A 161 -11.11 -9.08 -12.16
C LYS A 161 -11.98 -10.33 -12.36
N GLY A 162 -12.29 -11.06 -11.28
CA GLY A 162 -12.98 -12.35 -11.37
C GLY A 162 -12.07 -13.49 -11.86
N GLU A 163 -10.75 -13.31 -11.79
CA GLU A 163 -9.74 -14.23 -12.34
C GLU A 163 -9.12 -15.18 -11.29
N ASP A 164 -9.63 -15.20 -10.05
CA ASP A 164 -9.06 -15.99 -8.94
C ASP A 164 -9.10 -17.52 -9.15
N ARG A 165 -9.83 -17.99 -10.18
CA ARG A 165 -10.06 -19.42 -10.47
C ARG A 165 -9.07 -20.06 -11.46
N MET A 166 -8.10 -19.33 -11.99
CA MET A 166 -7.11 -19.94 -12.90
C MET A 166 -6.20 -20.89 -12.12
N GLU A 167 -6.24 -22.18 -12.46
CA GLU A 167 -5.30 -23.20 -11.98
C GLU A 167 -3.86 -22.69 -12.10
N GLU A 168 -3.01 -22.98 -11.11
CA GLU A 168 -1.60 -22.55 -10.98
C GLU A 168 -0.68 -22.91 -12.18
N ARG A 169 -1.21 -23.47 -13.26
CA ARG A 169 -0.47 -24.12 -14.34
C ARG A 169 -0.13 -23.27 -15.55
N HIS A 170 -0.56 -22.02 -15.65
CA HIS A 170 -0.02 -21.10 -16.67
C HIS A 170 -0.27 -19.65 -16.24
N VAL A 171 0.71 -19.09 -15.53
CA VAL A 171 0.73 -17.66 -15.26
C VAL A 171 1.68 -17.05 -16.29
N GLU A 172 1.10 -16.46 -17.32
CA GLU A 172 1.81 -15.47 -18.13
C GLU A 172 2.22 -14.34 -17.17
N TYR A 173 3.52 -14.25 -16.91
CA TYR A 173 4.05 -13.29 -15.94
C TYR A 173 3.83 -11.88 -16.51
N VAL A 174 3.25 -10.98 -15.71
CA VAL A 174 3.14 -9.57 -16.11
C VAL A 174 4.55 -8.98 -16.13
N SER A 175 5.19 -9.04 -17.30
CA SER A 175 6.61 -8.71 -17.47
C SER A 175 6.89 -7.21 -17.48
N HIS A 176 5.87 -6.35 -17.54
CA HIS A 176 6.06 -4.91 -17.70
C HIS A 176 5.02 -4.14 -16.86
N VAL A 177 5.48 -3.37 -15.87
CA VAL A 177 4.64 -2.45 -15.07
C VAL A 177 4.72 -1.02 -15.64
N ASP A 178 5.62 -0.76 -16.59
CA ASP A 178 5.83 0.59 -17.15
C ASP A 178 4.61 1.11 -17.93
N SER A 179 3.67 0.25 -18.34
CA SER A 179 2.44 0.67 -19.03
C SER A 179 1.23 0.91 -18.12
N TRP A 180 1.35 0.67 -16.80
CA TRP A 180 0.23 0.86 -15.86
C TRP A 180 0.01 2.31 -15.42
N GLU A 181 0.93 3.23 -15.71
CA GLU A 181 0.69 4.67 -15.53
C GLU A 181 -0.46 5.21 -16.41
N MET A 182 -0.81 4.54 -17.52
CA MET A 182 -1.93 4.95 -18.38
C MET A 182 -3.30 4.33 -18.00
N LYS A 183 -3.35 3.11 -17.44
CA LYS A 183 -4.64 2.39 -17.30
C LYS A 183 -5.43 2.64 -16.02
N LEU A 184 -4.82 3.15 -14.95
CA LEU A 184 -5.59 3.55 -13.75
C LEU A 184 -6.52 4.74 -14.02
N ARG A 185 -6.19 5.60 -14.98
CA ARG A 185 -7.09 6.66 -15.48
C ARG A 185 -8.34 6.12 -16.19
N GLU A 186 -8.28 4.89 -16.72
CA GLU A 186 -9.40 4.28 -17.43
C GLU A 186 -10.39 3.59 -16.49
N THR A 187 -9.92 2.97 -15.41
CA THR A 187 -10.76 2.18 -14.49
C THR A 187 -11.32 2.94 -13.29
N VAL A 188 -10.86 4.16 -13.00
CA VAL A 188 -11.30 4.95 -11.85
C VAL A 188 -11.91 6.28 -12.33
N PRO A 189 -13.24 6.42 -12.39
CA PRO A 189 -13.89 7.57 -13.03
C PRO A 189 -13.48 8.95 -12.48
N TRP A 190 -13.16 9.05 -11.19
CA TRP A 190 -12.79 10.33 -10.56
C TRP A 190 -11.36 10.78 -10.86
N MET A 191 -10.45 9.90 -11.30
CA MET A 191 -9.14 10.29 -11.82
C MET A 191 -9.20 10.89 -13.24
N ARG A 192 -10.36 10.88 -13.90
CA ARG A 192 -10.56 11.57 -15.19
C ARG A 192 -10.88 13.06 -15.03
N ALA A 193 -11.40 13.47 -13.88
CA ALA A 193 -12.05 14.78 -13.72
C ALA A 193 -11.08 15.96 -13.58
N GLU A 194 -9.78 15.73 -13.38
CA GLU A 194 -8.81 16.81 -13.09
C GLU A 194 -7.84 17.14 -14.24
N SER A 195 -8.02 16.58 -15.45
CA SER A 195 -7.09 16.84 -16.57
C SER A 195 -7.63 17.71 -17.71
N ASP A 196 -8.74 18.42 -17.52
CA ASP A 196 -9.23 19.36 -18.53
C ASP A 196 -8.53 20.74 -18.51
N ASP A 197 -7.60 20.96 -17.58
CA ASP A 197 -6.61 22.04 -17.70
C ASP A 197 -5.45 21.62 -18.63
N LYS A 198 -5.73 21.74 -19.93
CA LYS A 198 -4.72 21.76 -20.99
C LYS A 198 -3.76 22.92 -20.79
N ASN A 199 -2.69 22.76 -20.00
CA ASN A 199 -1.49 23.62 -20.08
C ASN A 199 -0.24 23.12 -19.33
N ILE A 200 0.06 21.82 -19.34
CA ILE A 200 1.39 21.33 -18.89
C ILE A 200 1.99 20.43 -19.98
N ALA A 201 2.15 21.00 -21.18
CA ALA A 201 2.91 20.37 -22.25
C ALA A 201 3.60 21.41 -23.13
N THR A 202 4.15 22.49 -22.57
CA THR A 202 5.08 23.37 -23.32
C THR A 202 5.94 24.22 -22.37
N GLN A 203 6.89 23.61 -21.65
CA GLN A 203 8.10 24.30 -21.20
C GLN A 203 9.14 23.30 -20.68
N CYS A 204 9.78 22.60 -21.61
CA CYS A 204 11.09 21.97 -21.38
C CYS A 204 12.01 22.37 -22.52
N ASP A 205 12.23 23.68 -22.67
CA ASP A 205 13.29 24.22 -23.49
C ASP A 205 14.55 24.39 -22.62
N GLY A 206 15.41 23.38 -22.61
CA GLY A 206 16.86 23.62 -22.52
C GLY A 206 17.51 23.89 -21.16
N LEU A 207 17.05 23.28 -20.05
CA LEU A 207 17.81 23.25 -18.79
C LEU A 207 18.03 21.82 -18.28
N CYS A 208 18.51 20.95 -19.17
CA CYS A 208 19.18 19.70 -18.82
C CYS A 208 20.68 19.97 -18.92
N ASP A 209 21.34 20.39 -17.82
CA ASP A 209 22.80 20.24 -17.55
C ASP A 209 23.36 21.14 -16.42
N ALA A 210 22.55 21.52 -15.43
CA ALA A 210 23.10 22.12 -14.21
C ALA A 210 22.30 21.67 -12.98
N HIS A 211 22.85 20.71 -12.26
CA HIS A 211 22.80 20.56 -10.79
C HIS A 211 23.70 19.38 -10.39
N ARG A 212 24.97 19.49 -10.80
CA ARG A 212 26.10 18.96 -10.05
C ARG A 212 26.47 20.08 -9.08
N ASP A 213 26.62 19.75 -7.81
CA ASP A 213 27.08 20.62 -6.70
C ASP A 213 26.06 21.53 -6.01
N VAL A 214 25.20 20.95 -5.15
CA VAL A 214 24.92 21.47 -3.79
C VAL A 214 24.49 20.31 -2.87
N VAL A 215 25.45 19.50 -2.40
CA VAL A 215 25.27 18.69 -1.17
C VAL A 215 26.54 18.82 -0.34
N HIS A 216 26.78 20.02 0.15
CA HIS A 216 27.62 20.25 1.33
C HIS A 216 26.88 21.24 2.22
N SER A 217 26.86 20.95 3.53
CA SER A 217 26.21 21.70 4.60
C SER A 217 24.71 21.42 4.80
N MET A 218 24.39 20.31 5.48
CA MET A 218 23.42 20.27 6.59
C MET A 218 23.37 18.86 7.20
N PHE A 219 24.45 18.45 7.87
CA PHE A 219 24.38 17.35 8.85
C PHE A 219 25.01 17.83 10.16
N GLY A 220 24.14 18.37 11.02
CA GLY A 220 24.39 18.51 12.44
C GLY A 220 24.51 17.12 13.07
N LYS A 221 25.56 16.98 13.87
CA LYS A 221 26.05 15.78 14.53
C LYS A 221 24.99 15.15 15.45
N ILE A 222 24.71 13.86 15.28
CA ILE A 222 24.33 12.98 16.39
C ILE A 222 25.35 11.84 16.41
N ALA A 223 26.17 11.83 17.45
CA ALA A 223 27.20 10.84 17.69
C ALA A 223 26.56 9.58 18.28
N PHE A 224 26.77 8.43 17.63
CA PHE A 224 26.73 7.12 18.29
C PHE A 224 28.12 6.52 18.17
N GLY A 225 28.85 6.51 19.29
CA GLY A 225 30.16 5.88 19.40
C GLY A 225 30.03 4.36 19.45
N TYR A 226 30.80 3.67 18.62
CA TYR A 226 31.19 2.28 18.84
C TYR A 226 32.67 2.28 19.18
N GLY A 227 32.99 1.85 20.40
CA GLY A 227 34.35 1.59 20.87
C GLY A 227 34.97 0.46 20.06
N ASN A 228 36.23 0.66 19.68
CA ASN A 228 37.03 -0.23 18.87
C ASN A 228 38.16 -0.74 19.77
N ASP A 229 37.92 -1.84 20.49
CA ASP A 229 38.93 -2.41 21.38
C ASP A 229 39.76 -3.41 20.58
N GLY A 230 40.77 -2.88 19.91
CA GLY A 230 41.81 -3.62 19.22
C GLY A 230 43.18 -3.06 19.58
N GLU A 231 43.57 -3.16 20.86
CA GLU A 231 44.96 -2.94 21.27
C GLU A 231 45.68 -4.26 21.55
N ARG A 232 46.64 -4.54 20.67
CA ARG A 232 47.85 -5.32 20.94
C ARG A 232 48.74 -4.48 21.85
N LEU A 233 49.20 -5.04 22.97
CA LEU A 233 50.37 -4.54 23.68
C LEU A 233 51.31 -5.69 24.06
N ALA A 234 52.59 -5.42 23.76
CA ALA A 234 53.84 -5.98 24.29
C ALA A 234 54.13 -7.47 24.11
#